data_AF-A0A0E3BAD8-F1
#
_entry.id   AF-A0A0E3BAD8-F1
#
_cell.length_a   1.000
_cell.length_b   1.000
_cell.length_c   1.000
_cell.angle_alpha   90.00
_cell.angle_beta   90.00
_cell.angle_gamma   90.00
#
_symmetry.space_group_name_H-M   'P 1'
#
loop_
_entity.id
_entity.type
_entity.pdbx_description
1 polymer ?
#
loop_
_entity_poly.entity_id
_entity_poly.type
_entity_poly.pdbx_seq_one_letter_code
_entity_poly.pdbx_strand_id
1 'polypeptide(L)' 'MTSHTVVIQRSATGSHSSNSLVVDAVNGLYSIPGVLNVEVVKEADSQVTLAYEWDGGPQFEQTDEYLAFHHVQRDWSK' A
#
# COMPACT_ATOMS: atom_id res chain seq x y z
N MET A 1 -9.31 -11.76 11.95
CA MET A 1 -8.55 -10.54 11.61
C MET A 1 -7.10 -10.80 11.93
N THR A 2 -6.23 -10.56 10.95
CA THR A 2 -4.78 -10.78 11.06
C THR A 2 -4.07 -9.48 10.74
N SER A 3 -3.09 -9.11 11.55
CA SER A 3 -2.26 -7.93 11.31
C SER A 3 -1.09 -8.29 10.39
N HIS A 4 -0.85 -7.45 9.40
CA HIS A 4 0.17 -7.61 8.38
C HIS A 4 0.95 -6.31 8.22
N THR A 5 2.18 -6.42 7.74
CA THR A 5 3.00 -5.27 7.37
C THR A 5 3.39 -5.36 5.90
N VAL A 6 3.40 -4.23 5.21
CA VAL A 6 3.82 -4.14 3.82
C VAL A 6 4.72 -2.93 3.63
N VAL A 7 5.75 -3.10 2.79
CA VAL A 7 6.59 -2.01 2.33
C VAL A 7 6.08 -1.56 0.97
N ILE A 8 5.80 -0.26 0.85
CA ILE A 8 5.27 0.36 -0.36
C ILE A 8 6.26 1.40 -0.87
N GLN A 9 6.46 1.42 -2.18
CA GLN A 9 7.30 2.39 -2.88
C GLN A 9 6.54 3.01 -4.05
N ARG A 10 7.10 4.07 -4.64
CA ARG A 10 6.56 4.65 -5.87
C ARG A 10 6.58 3.61 -6.99
N SER A 11 5.48 3.54 -7.75
CA SER A 11 5.46 2.76 -8.97
C SER A 11 6.36 3.42 -10.02
N ALA A 12 7.21 2.62 -10.67
CA ALA A 12 8.09 3.12 -11.73
C ALA A 12 7.35 3.36 -13.07
N THR A 13 6.11 2.88 -13.20
CA THR A 13 5.41 2.74 -14.49
C THR A 13 4.26 3.73 -14.71
N GLY A 14 4.18 4.84 -13.97
CA GLY A 14 3.07 5.79 -14.13
C GLY A 14 3.38 7.23 -13.75
N SER A 15 2.48 8.14 -14.16
CA SER A 15 2.53 9.58 -13.85
C SER A 15 2.89 9.83 -12.38
N HIS A 16 3.75 10.82 -12.17
CA HIS A 16 4.10 11.28 -10.83
C HIS A 16 2.86 11.92 -10.20
N SER A 17 2.40 11.36 -9.09
CA SER A 17 1.42 12.00 -8.23
C SER A 17 2.05 13.20 -7.52
N SER A 18 1.31 14.29 -7.41
CA SER A 18 1.70 15.47 -6.62
C SER A 18 1.56 15.25 -5.10
N ASN A 19 0.95 14.14 -4.68
CA ASN A 19 0.79 13.80 -3.27
C ASN A 19 2.09 13.21 -2.69
N SER A 20 2.19 13.12 -1.36
CA SER A 20 3.27 12.40 -0.71
C SER A 20 3.14 10.88 -0.93
N LEU A 21 4.27 10.16 -0.88
CA LEU A 21 4.27 8.69 -0.97
C LEU A 21 3.38 8.07 0.11
N VAL A 22 3.41 8.60 1.33
CA VAL A 22 2.59 8.13 2.45
C VAL A 22 1.09 8.21 2.13
N VAL A 23 0.63 9.35 1.61
CA VAL A 23 -0.79 9.54 1.27
C VAL A 23 -1.23 8.55 0.21
N ASP A 24 -0.44 8.39 -0.85
CA ASP A 24 -0.76 7.47 -1.93
C ASP A 24 -0.71 6.00 -1.50
N ALA A 25 0.23 5.64 -0.63
CA ALA A 25 0.36 4.31 -0.07
C ALA A 25 -0.78 3.94 0.88
N VAL A 26 -1.20 4.88 1.74
CA VAL A 26 -2.35 4.71 2.63
C VAL A 26 -3.64 4.58 1.83
N ASN A 27 -3.86 5.45 0.84
CA ASN A 27 -5.03 5.36 -0.05
C ASN A 27 -5.04 4.07 -0.87
N GLY A 28 -3.87 3.64 -1.34
CA GLY A 28 -3.71 2.37 -2.04
C GLY A 28 -4.03 1.15 -1.19
N LEU A 29 -3.67 1.16 0.10
CA LEU A 29 -4.05 0.08 1.02
C LEU A 29 -5.54 0.11 1.36
N TYR A 30 -6.10 1.29 1.64
CA TYR A 30 -7.53 1.42 1.95
C TYR A 30 -8.46 1.08 0.78
N SER A 31 -7.97 1.17 -0.46
CA SER A 31 -8.77 0.75 -1.62
C SER A 31 -8.83 -0.78 -1.79
N ILE A 32 -7.99 -1.54 -1.09
CA ILE A 32 -8.03 -3.00 -1.12
C ILE A 32 -9.18 -3.50 -0.24
N PRO A 33 -10.12 -4.29 -0.80
CA PRO A 33 -11.22 -4.86 -0.04
C PRO A 33 -10.75 -5.75 1.10
N GLY A 34 -11.26 -5.49 2.29
CA GLY A 34 -10.93 -6.22 3.52
C GLY A 34 -9.73 -5.68 4.30
N VAL A 35 -9.05 -4.65 3.78
CA VAL A 35 -8.01 -3.92 4.52
C VAL A 35 -8.65 -2.91 5.47
N LEU A 36 -8.23 -2.95 6.73
CA LEU A 36 -8.69 -2.12 7.82
C LEU A 36 -7.48 -1.60 8.62
N ASN A 37 -7.70 -0.56 9.43
CA ASN A 37 -6.72 -0.08 10.41
C ASN A 37 -5.30 0.11 9.86
N VAL A 38 -5.17 0.87 8.76
CA VAL A 38 -3.87 1.17 8.14
C VAL A 38 -3.12 2.20 8.98
N GLU A 39 -1.88 1.89 9.35
CA GLU A 39 -1.01 2.73 10.16
C GLU A 39 0.39 2.86 9.53
N VAL A 40 0.97 4.06 9.60
CA VAL A 40 2.34 4.33 9.18
C VAL A 40 3.32 3.90 10.27
N VAL A 41 4.05 2.82 10.01
CA VAL A 41 5.07 2.30 10.92
C VAL A 41 6.41 2.98 10.70
N LYS A 42 6.76 3.24 9.43
CA LYS A 42 8.03 3.84 9.06
C LYS A 42 7.90 4.60 7.74
N GLU A 43 8.48 5.79 7.70
CA GLU A 43 8.60 6.60 6.49
C GLU A 43 10.09 6.78 6.14
N ALA A 44 10.40 6.68 4.86
CA ALA A 44 11.69 7.01 4.27
C ALA A 44 11.48 7.66 2.90
N ASP A 45 12.51 8.32 2.37
CA ASP A 45 12.41 9.16 1.16
C ASP A 45 11.83 8.44 -0.07
N SER A 46 12.02 7.13 -0.17
CA SER A 46 11.59 6.31 -1.32
C SER A 46 10.65 5.15 -0.98
N GLN A 47 10.38 4.92 0.31
CA GLN A 47 9.59 3.78 0.78
C GLN A 47 8.83 4.12 2.07
N VAL A 48 7.67 3.53 2.23
CA VAL A 48 6.87 3.61 3.45
C VAL A 48 6.49 2.20 3.89
N THR A 49 6.63 1.92 5.17
CA THR A 49 6.16 0.68 5.79
C THR A 49 4.83 0.95 6.48
N LEU A 50 3.82 0.20 6.07
CA LEU A 50 2.46 0.31 6.58
C LEU A 50 2.06 -1.00 7.27
N ALA A 51 1.49 -0.87 8.46
CA ALA A 51 0.78 -1.96 9.11
C ALA A 51 -0.71 -1.85 8.74
N TYR A 52 -1.36 -2.99 8.57
CA TYR A 52 -2.80 -3.04 8.33
C TYR A 52 -3.38 -4.33 8.88
N GLU A 53 -4.69 -4.31 9.14
CA GLU A 53 -5.45 -5.50 9.45
C GLU A 53 -6.17 -5.98 8.21
N TRP A 54 -6.22 -7.29 8.04
CA TRP A 54 -7.01 -7.92 6.99
C TRP A 54 -8.08 -8.82 7.60
N ASP A 55 -9.30 -8.67 7.11
CA ASP A 55 -10.46 -9.43 7.55
C ASP A 55 -10.55 -10.84 6.95
N GLY A 56 -9.73 -11.13 5.92
CA GLY A 56 -9.71 -12.41 5.20
C GLY A 56 -10.56 -12.42 3.92
N GLY A 57 -10.95 -11.26 3.40
CA GLY A 57 -11.71 -11.13 2.15
C GLY A 57 -10.99 -11.73 0.92
N PRO A 58 -11.72 -12.20 -0.11
CA PRO A 58 -11.17 -13.06 -1.17
C PRO A 58 -10.23 -12.38 -2.19
N GLN A 59 -9.90 -11.10 -2.08
CA GLN A 59 -9.33 -10.28 -3.17
C GLN A 59 -7.86 -9.85 -2.99
N PHE A 60 -7.10 -10.51 -2.12
CA PHE A 60 -5.68 -10.16 -1.90
C PHE A 60 -4.82 -10.25 -3.18
N GLU A 61 -5.17 -11.09 -4.14
CA GLU A 61 -4.44 -11.25 -5.40
C GLU A 61 -4.53 -9.99 -6.30
N GLN A 62 -5.55 -9.14 -6.13
CA GLN A 62 -5.71 -7.88 -6.88
C GLN A 62 -5.00 -6.69 -6.22
N THR A 63 -4.31 -6.91 -5.09
CA THR A 63 -3.65 -5.85 -4.31
C THR A 63 -2.75 -4.95 -5.17
N ASP A 64 -2.04 -5.48 -6.16
CA ASP A 64 -1.12 -4.67 -6.97
C ASP A 64 -1.86 -3.74 -7.95
N GLU A 65 -3.06 -4.10 -8.40
CA GLU A 65 -3.88 -3.25 -9.28
C GLU A 65 -4.41 -2.03 -8.50
N TYR A 66 -4.88 -2.25 -7.28
CA TYR A 66 -5.30 -1.17 -6.37
C TYR A 66 -4.15 -0.23 -6.05
N LEU A 67 -2.97 -0.76 -5.73
CA LEU A 67 -1.79 0.05 -5.47
C LEU A 67 -1.33 0.83 -6.72
N ALA A 68 -1.33 0.19 -7.88
CA ALA A 68 -0.94 0.83 -9.14
C ALA A 68 -1.86 2.01 -9.50
N PHE A 69 -3.16 1.92 -9.19
CA PHE A 69 -4.10 3.04 -9.35
C PHE A 69 -3.69 4.28 -8.53
N HIS A 70 -3.03 4.07 -7.40
CA HIS A 70 -2.49 5.13 -6.54
C HIS A 70 -1.01 5.43 -6.81
N HIS A 71 -0.46 5.03 -7.96
CA HIS A 71 0.95 5.30 -8.33
C HIS A 71 1.98 4.73 -7.34
N VAL A 72 1.61 3.65 -6.65
CA VAL A 72 2.45 2.95 -5.68
C VAL A 72 2.47 1.45 -5.97
N GLN A 73 3.43 0.74 -5.41
CA GLN A 73 3.55 -0.71 -5.55
C GLN A 73 4.19 -1.31 -4.30
N ARG A 74 3.92 -2.60 -4.05
CA ARG A 74 4.63 -3.34 -3.01
C ARG A 74 6.10 -3.49 -3.37
N ASP A 75 6.97 -3.38 -2.38
CA ASP A 75 8.36 -3.82 -2.53
C ASP A 75 8.45 -5.33 -2.27
N TRP A 76 8.58 -6.10 -3.35
CA TRP A 76 8.72 -7.56 -3.32
C TRP A 76 10.11 -8.05 -2.88
N SER A 77 11.03 -7.12 -2.62
CA SER A 77 12.40 -7.43 -2.22
C SER A 77 12.54 -7.82 -0.74
N LYS A 78 11.43 -7.86 0.01
CA LYS A 78 11.38 -7.96 1.47
C LYS A 78 10.35 -8.97 1.94
#